data_AF-A0A7G8EN35-F1
#
_entry.id   AF-A0A7G8EN35-F1
#
_cell.length_a   1.000
_cell.length_b   1.000
_cell.length_c   1.000
_cell.angle_alpha   90.00
_cell.angle_beta   90.00
_cell.angle_gamma   90.00
#
_symmetry.space_group_name_H-M   'P 1'
#
loop_
_entity.id
_entity.type
_entity.pdbx_description
1 polymer ?
#
loop_
_entity_poly.entity_id
_entity_poly.type
_entity_poly.pdbx_seq_one_letter_code
_entity_poly.pdbx_strand_id
1 'polypeptide(L)'
;MPAMAASKSRSRKSFAGPTAEEKVVASLIELLEAGCAPWRRPWDGTGGGHHVNLLSGHRYRGAYPILLTLGMNIRASALPFWCGFA
;
A
#
# COMPACT_ATOMS: atom_id res chain seq x y z
N MET A 1 -43.97 11.77 -3.53
CA MET A 1 -43.07 11.11 -2.56
C MET A 1 -42.35 9.99 -3.29
N PRO A 2 -41.06 10.10 -3.69
CA PRO A 2 -40.38 9.00 -4.35
C PRO A 2 -39.85 8.00 -3.30
N ALA A 3 -39.99 6.71 -3.57
CA ALA A 3 -39.54 5.61 -2.71
C ALA A 3 -38.01 5.42 -2.82
N MET A 4 -37.32 5.33 -1.68
CA MET A 4 -35.90 4.97 -1.62
C MET A 4 -35.70 3.50 -1.99
N ALA A 5 -34.88 3.24 -3.02
CA ALA A 5 -34.42 1.90 -3.35
C ALA A 5 -33.42 1.40 -2.29
N ALA A 6 -33.72 0.27 -1.66
CA ALA A 6 -32.85 -0.35 -0.67
C ALA A 6 -31.55 -0.86 -1.31
N SER A 7 -30.40 -0.40 -0.78
CA SER A 7 -29.07 -0.85 -1.20
C SER A 7 -28.84 -2.30 -0.79
N LYS A 8 -28.70 -3.21 -1.77
CA LYS A 8 -28.42 -4.63 -1.52
C LYS A 8 -26.99 -4.78 -1.00
N SER A 9 -26.86 -5.30 0.23
CA SER A 9 -25.59 -5.70 0.83
C SER A 9 -24.89 -6.74 -0.05
N ARG A 10 -23.73 -6.37 -0.62
CA ARG A 10 -22.92 -7.27 -1.44
C ARG A 10 -22.20 -8.23 -0.48
N SER A 11 -22.60 -9.50 -0.50
CA SER A 11 -21.89 -10.58 0.21
C SER A 11 -20.40 -10.54 -0.15
N ARG A 12 -19.55 -10.33 0.86
CA ARG A 12 -18.09 -10.31 0.73
C ARG A 12 -17.65 -11.75 0.45
N LYS A 13 -17.25 -12.04 -0.79
CA LYS A 13 -16.68 -13.34 -1.14
C LYS A 13 -15.44 -13.56 -0.29
N SER A 14 -15.40 -14.68 0.44
CA SER A 14 -14.20 -15.12 1.15
C SER A 14 -13.13 -15.46 0.12
N PHE A 15 -11.99 -14.77 0.19
CA PHE A 15 -10.82 -15.08 -0.63
C PHE A 15 -10.04 -16.20 0.06
N ALA A 16 -9.99 -17.38 -0.54
CA ALA A 16 -9.31 -18.56 0.01
C ALA A 16 -7.79 -18.61 -0.28
N GLY A 17 -7.23 -17.54 -0.84
CA GLY A 17 -5.79 -17.42 -1.08
C GLY A 17 -5.09 -16.68 0.05
N PRO A 18 -3.74 -16.54 -0.03
CA PRO A 18 -2.97 -15.89 1.01
C PRO A 18 -3.52 -14.50 1.29
N THR A 19 -3.69 -14.18 2.57
CA THR A 19 -4.25 -12.89 2.96
C THR A 19 -3.34 -11.76 2.50
N ALA A 20 -3.88 -10.55 2.42
CA ALA A 20 -3.08 -9.39 2.11
C ALA A 20 -1.93 -9.21 3.12
N GLU A 21 -2.16 -9.55 4.40
CA GLU A 21 -1.12 -9.52 5.42
C GLU A 21 -0.01 -10.54 5.12
N GLU A 22 -0.36 -11.78 4.77
CA GLU A 22 0.62 -12.84 4.47
C GLU A 22 1.53 -12.47 3.31
N LYS A 23 0.99 -11.84 2.27
CA LYS A 23 1.78 -11.35 1.12
C LYS A 23 2.75 -10.24 1.52
N VAL A 24 2.31 -9.34 2.39
CA VAL A 24 3.16 -8.26 2.93
C VAL A 24 4.27 -8.85 3.78
N VAL A 25 3.98 -9.84 4.61
CA VAL A 25 4.98 -10.54 5.44
C VAL A 25 6.00 -11.27 4.57
N ALA A 26 5.57 -11.99 3.52
CA ALA A 26 6.49 -12.65 2.61
C ALA A 26 7.44 -11.66 1.91
N SER A 27 6.90 -10.53 1.44
CA SER A 27 7.71 -9.46 0.83
C SER A 27 8.69 -8.82 1.83
N LEU A 28 8.29 -8.73 3.11
CA LEU A 28 9.15 -8.23 4.16
C LEU A 28 10.33 -9.18 4.44
N ILE A 29 10.07 -10.49 4.45
CA ILE A 29 11.09 -11.53 4.64
C ILE A 29 12.11 -11.48 3.49
N GLU A 30 11.66 -11.42 2.24
CA GLU A 30 12.54 -11.34 1.07
C GLU A 30 13.50 -10.13 1.15
N LEU A 31 12.99 -8.98 1.59
CA LEU A 31 13.83 -7.79 1.77
C LEU A 31 14.83 -7.91 2.91
N LEU A 32 14.48 -8.63 3.98
CA LEU A 32 15.40 -8.92 5.08
C LEU A 32 16.50 -9.88 4.64
N GLU A 33 16.17 -10.88 3.83
CA GLU A 33 17.14 -11.79 3.22
C GLU A 33 18.09 -11.05 2.27
N ALA A 34 17.60 -10.02 1.57
CA ALA A 34 18.41 -9.10 0.77
C ALA A 34 19.28 -8.13 1.61
N GLY A 35 19.23 -8.22 2.95
CA GLY A 35 19.99 -7.36 3.87
C GLY A 35 19.42 -5.95 4.00
N CYS A 36 18.23 -5.69 3.47
CA CYS A 36 17.53 -4.42 3.57
C CYS A 36 16.57 -4.45 4.76
N ALA A 37 16.85 -3.68 5.80
CA ALA A 37 15.93 -3.51 6.93
C ALA A 37 15.01 -2.30 6.66
N PRO A 38 13.76 -2.49 6.20
CA PRO A 38 12.91 -1.36 5.77
C PRO A 38 12.47 -0.46 6.93
N TRP A 39 12.57 -0.95 8.17
CA TRP A 39 12.33 -0.17 9.38
C TRP A 39 13.55 0.65 9.83
N ARG A 40 14.73 0.46 9.22
CA ARG A 40 15.89 1.34 9.42
C ARG A 40 15.86 2.45 8.37
N ARG A 41 16.09 3.68 8.86
CA ARG A 41 16.13 4.95 8.11
C ARG A 41 17.04 4.90 6.85
N PRO A 42 16.82 5.75 5.82
CA PRO A 42 16.10 7.02 5.89
C PRO A 42 14.69 6.92 5.31
N TRP A 43 13.70 7.12 6.17
CA TRP A 43 12.30 7.27 5.73
C TRP A 43 12.05 8.68 5.18
N ASP A 44 13.05 9.56 5.28
CA ASP A 44 13.16 10.73 4.43
C ASP A 44 13.73 10.28 3.10
N GLY A 45 12.85 10.23 2.11
CA GLY A 45 13.21 9.92 0.74
C GLY A 45 14.27 10.91 0.26
N THR A 46 15.52 10.47 0.22
CA THR A 46 16.69 11.21 -0.28
C THR A 46 16.60 11.57 -1.78
N GLY A 47 15.45 11.35 -2.43
CA GLY A 47 15.18 11.86 -3.77
C GLY A 47 13.72 11.92 -4.21
N GLY A 48 12.74 11.61 -3.34
CA GLY A 48 11.38 11.30 -3.78
C GLY A 48 10.22 12.09 -3.17
N GLY A 49 10.34 12.69 -1.98
CA GLY A 49 9.21 13.35 -1.28
C GLY A 49 8.26 12.39 -0.54
N HIS A 50 7.21 12.93 0.09
CA HIS A 50 6.23 12.13 0.86
C HIS A 50 5.34 11.29 -0.06
N HIS A 51 5.02 10.05 0.33
CA HIS A 51 4.01 9.24 -0.38
C HIS A 51 2.64 9.91 -0.37
N VAL A 52 2.07 10.07 -1.56
CA VAL A 52 0.74 10.67 -1.74
C VAL A 52 -0.14 9.82 -2.66
N ASN A 53 -1.44 9.90 -2.44
CA ASN A 53 -2.42 9.38 -3.38
C ASN A 53 -2.45 10.28 -4.61
N LEU A 54 -2.27 9.72 -5.81
CA LEU A 54 -2.22 10.47 -7.07
C LEU A 54 -3.57 11.13 -7.41
N LEU A 55 -4.68 10.51 -7.00
CA LEU A 55 -6.03 10.97 -7.35
C LEU A 55 -6.51 12.08 -6.40
N SER A 56 -6.21 11.97 -5.11
CA SER A 56 -6.69 12.93 -4.09
C SER A 56 -5.62 13.89 -3.57
N GLY A 57 -4.35 13.66 -3.89
CA GLY A 57 -3.21 14.42 -3.36
C GLY A 57 -2.96 14.19 -1.86
N HIS A 58 -3.73 13.33 -1.21
CA HIS A 58 -3.66 13.15 0.24
C HIS A 58 -2.40 12.38 0.63
N ARG A 59 -1.69 12.87 1.64
CA ARG A 59 -0.49 12.24 2.19
C ARG A 59 -0.85 10.99 2.99
N TYR A 60 -0.12 9.90 2.74
CA TYR A 60 -0.24 8.69 3.53
C TYR A 60 0.40 8.88 4.92
N ARG A 61 -0.23 8.31 5.96
CA ARG A 61 0.19 8.43 7.37
C ARG A 61 0.22 7.05 8.05
N GLY A 62 0.81 6.98 9.24
CA GLY A 62 0.85 5.74 10.03
C GLY A 62 1.80 4.70 9.42
N ALA A 63 1.34 3.46 9.24
CA ALA A 63 2.14 2.37 8.68
C ALA A 63 2.29 2.44 7.15
N TYR A 64 1.42 3.19 6.45
CA TYR A 64 1.41 3.25 4.99
C TYR A 64 2.73 3.73 4.36
N PRO A 65 3.42 4.78 4.85
CA PRO A 65 4.70 5.19 4.30
C PRO A 65 5.74 4.07 4.23
N ILE A 66 5.80 3.19 5.24
CA ILE A 66 6.75 2.06 5.26
C ILE A 66 6.38 1.04 4.18
N LEU A 67 5.10 0.67 4.09
CA LEU A 67 4.61 -0.28 3.09
C LEU A 67 4.77 0.23 1.67
N LEU A 68 4.60 1.54 1.47
CA LEU A 68 4.75 2.18 0.16
C LEU A 68 6.23 2.32 -0.21
N THR A 69 7.12 2.65 0.73
CA THR A 69 8.58 2.58 0.52
C THR A 69 8.99 1.16 0.15
N LEU A 70 8.45 0.14 0.81
CA LEU A 70 8.66 -1.27 0.47
C LEU A 70 8.27 -1.53 -0.99
N GLY A 71 7.07 -1.10 -1.36
CA GLY A 71 6.55 -1.25 -2.71
C GLY A 71 7.33 -0.48 -3.77
N MET A 72 8.02 0.61 -3.42
CA MET A 72 8.94 1.32 -4.34
C MET A 72 10.22 0.53 -4.56
N ASN A 73 10.81 -0.01 -3.48
CA ASN A 73 12.04 -0.80 -3.56
C ASN A 73 11.85 -2.07 -4.41
N ILE A 74 10.76 -2.81 -4.17
CA ILE A 74 10.45 -4.04 -4.94
C ILE A 74 10.25 -3.74 -6.43
N ARG A 75 9.62 -2.61 -6.77
CA ARG A 75 9.34 -2.21 -8.16
C ARG A 75 10.43 -1.36 -8.80
N ALA A 76 11.51 -1.03 -8.08
CA ALA A 76 12.50 -0.04 -8.48
C ALA A 76 11.87 1.29 -8.99
N SER A 77 10.76 1.71 -8.39
CA SER A 77 10.08 2.97 -8.76
C SER A 77 10.74 4.15 -8.04
N ALA A 78 10.96 5.24 -8.78
CA ALA A 78 11.54 6.49 -8.23
C ALA A 78 10.47 7.51 -7.78
N LEU A 79 9.20 7.33 -8.18
CA LEU A 79 8.12 8.29 -7.90
C LEU A 79 7.22 7.82 -6.75
N PRO A 80 6.89 8.68 -5.76
CA PRO A 80 6.13 8.30 -4.57
C PRO A 80 4.60 8.40 -4.77
N PHE A 81 4.10 8.24 -6.00
CA PHE A 81 2.70 8.44 -6.35
C PHE A 81 1.95 7.11 -6.47
N TRP A 82 0.77 7.04 -5.85
CA TRP A 82 -0.01 5.80 -5.78
C TRP A 82 -1.47 6.00 -6.19
N CYS A 83 -1.98 5.10 -7.01
CA CYS A 83 -3.41 4.98 -7.31
C CYS A 83 -3.82 3.51 -7.34
N GLY A 84 -5.06 3.25 -6.94
CA GLY A 84 -5.69 1.95 -7.16
C GLY A 84 -6.17 1.81 -8.59
N PHE A 85 -6.31 0.56 -9.05
CA PHE A 85 -7.05 0.25 -10.27
C PHE A 85 -8.55 0.31 -9.97
N ALA A 86 -9.34 0.86 -10.91
CA ALA A 86 -10.79 1.01 -10.79
C ALA A 86 -11.53 -0.26 -11.24
#